data_AF-A0AA38F585-F1
#
_entry.id   AF-A0AA38F585-F1
#
_cell.length_a   1.000
_cell.length_b   1.000
_cell.length_c   1.000
_cell.angle_alpha   90.00
_cell.angle_beta   90.00
_cell.angle_gamma   90.00
#
_symmetry.space_group_name_H-M   'P 1'
#
loop_
_entity.id
_entity.type
_entity.pdbx_description
1 polymer ?
#
loop_
_entity_poly.entity_id
_entity_poly.type
_entity_poly.pdbx_seq_one_letter_code
_entity_poly.pdbx_strand_id
1 'polypeptide(L)' 'ADDVIVTFVMVQHAEFGQVFKIIGNGTVLGDWSPANVENMTWTPGDAWASSA' A
#
# COMPACT_ATOMS: atom_id res chain seq x y z
N ALA A 1 1.58 -14.09 -20.26
CA ALA A 1 1.97 -12.73 -19.85
C ALA A 1 2.87 -12.91 -18.66
N ASP A 2 4.01 -12.25 -18.63
CA ASP A 2 4.92 -12.34 -17.49
C ASP A 2 4.45 -11.33 -16.45
N ASP A 3 4.18 -11.82 -15.24
CA ASP A 3 3.77 -10.97 -14.13
C ASP A 3 5.01 -10.36 -13.47
N VAL A 4 4.96 -9.05 -13.19
CA VAL A 4 6.01 -8.31 -12.51
C VAL A 4 5.50 -7.87 -11.16
N ILE A 5 6.25 -8.19 -10.10
CA ILE A 5 5.93 -7.74 -8.73
C ILE A 5 6.59 -6.39 -8.49
N VAL A 6 5.80 -5.41 -8.07
CA VAL A 6 6.27 -4.07 -7.70
C VAL A 6 6.07 -3.84 -6.21
N THR A 7 7.12 -3.43 -5.51
CA THR A 7 7.03 -3.04 -4.10
C THR A 7 7.07 -1.53 -3.96
N PHE A 8 6.03 -0.97 -3.34
CA PHE A 8 5.93 0.43 -3.00
C PHE A 8 6.39 0.64 -1.55
N VAL A 9 7.20 1.67 -1.33
CA VAL A 9 7.70 2.04 0.00
C VAL A 9 7.47 3.53 0.24
N MET A 10 6.93 3.86 1.40
CA MET A 10 6.69 5.23 1.85
C MET A 10 7.21 5.40 3.27
N VAL A 11 7.93 6.48 3.57
CA VAL A 11 8.34 6.82 4.94
C VAL A 11 7.44 7.93 5.46
N GLN A 12 6.59 7.61 6.44
CA GLN A 12 5.61 8.53 6.99
C GLN A 12 5.18 8.12 8.40
N HIS A 13 5.20 9.08 9.32
CA HIS A 13 4.68 8.88 10.67
C HIS A 13 3.16 8.69 10.67
N ALA A 14 2.68 7.76 11.50
CA ALA A 14 1.25 7.55 11.75
C ALA A 14 0.99 7.37 13.24
N GLU A 15 -0.14 7.89 13.72
CA GLU A 15 -0.59 7.71 15.09
C GLU A 15 -1.19 6.30 15.30
N PHE A 16 -1.29 5.86 16.56
CA PHE A 16 -1.90 4.57 16.87
C PHE A 16 -3.33 4.46 16.27
N GLY A 17 -3.54 3.40 15.49
CA GLY A 17 -4.81 3.15 14.79
C GLY A 17 -4.91 3.76 13.39
N GLN A 18 -3.95 4.59 12.97
CA GLN A 18 -3.84 5.05 11.59
C GLN A 18 -3.15 4.01 10.70
N VAL A 19 -3.52 4.01 9.42
CA VAL A 19 -2.98 3.10 8.40
C VAL A 19 -2.86 3.83 7.07
N PHE A 20 -1.94 3.38 6.23
CA PHE A 20 -1.82 3.85 4.85
C PHE A 20 -2.26 2.78 3.86
N LYS A 21 -2.79 3.22 2.73
CA LYS A 21 -3.21 2.38 1.59
C LYS A 21 -2.70 3.00 0.30
N ILE A 22 -2.37 2.15 -0.67
CA ILE A 22 -2.06 2.59 -2.04
C ILE A 22 -3.26 2.25 -2.91
N ILE A 23 -3.81 3.27 -3.56
CA ILE A 23 -4.95 3.13 -4.48
C ILE A 23 -4.60 3.78 -5.80
N GLY A 24 -5.21 3.30 -6.88
CA GLY A 24 -4.94 3.78 -8.22
C GLY A 24 -5.90 3.23 -9.25
N ASN A 25 -5.60 3.52 -10.51
CA ASN A 25 -6.29 2.90 -11.64
C ASN A 25 -5.81 1.45 -11.78
N GLY A 26 -6.73 0.52 -11.97
CA GLY A 26 -6.47 -0.90 -12.14
C GLY A 26 -6.94 -1.72 -10.95
N THR A 27 -7.42 -2.93 -11.25
CA THR A 27 -8.00 -3.83 -10.26
C THR A 27 -7.04 -4.17 -9.13
N VAL A 28 -5.73 -4.29 -9.43
CA VAL A 28 -4.70 -4.56 -8.41
C VAL A 28 -4.51 -3.41 -7.41
N LEU A 29 -4.85 -2.18 -7.82
CA LEU A 29 -4.81 -0.97 -6.97
C LEU A 29 -6.22 -0.52 -6.54
N GLY A 30 -7.21 -1.41 -6.67
CA GLY A 30 -8.55 -1.25 -6.14
C GLY A 30 -9.47 -0.29 -6.89
N ASP A 31 -9.15 0.09 -8.13
CA ASP A 31 -9.98 0.96 -8.98
C ASP A 31 -10.42 2.25 -8.26
N TRP A 32 -9.45 2.93 -7.64
CA TRP A 32 -9.64 4.16 -6.86
C TRP A 32 -10.51 4.01 -5.60
N SER A 33 -10.83 2.78 -5.17
CA SER A 33 -11.58 2.53 -3.94
C SER A 33 -10.69 1.99 -2.83
N PRO A 34 -10.57 2.69 -1.68
CA PRO A 34 -9.80 2.21 -0.54
C PRO A 34 -10.42 0.98 0.14
N ALA A 35 -11.67 0.64 -0.16
CA ALA A 35 -12.30 -0.60 0.31
C ALA A 35 -11.78 -1.85 -0.41
N ASN A 36 -11.16 -1.67 -1.58
CA ASN A 36 -10.75 -2.76 -2.46
C ASN A 36 -9.25 -3.11 -2.33
N VAL A 37 -8.51 -2.47 -1.43
CA VAL A 37 -7.09 -2.72 -1.21
C VAL A 37 -6.79 -2.96 0.27
N GLU A 38 -5.72 -3.70 0.51
CA GLU A 38 -5.18 -3.94 1.85
C GLU A 38 -4.41 -2.73 2.39
N ASN A 39 -4.24 -2.71 3.71
CA ASN A 39 -3.34 -1.76 4.36
C ASN A 39 -1.87 -2.06 4.00
N MET A 40 -1.06 -1.01 3.92
CA MET A 40 0.39 -1.16 3.90
C MET A 40 0.88 -1.74 5.23
N THR A 41 1.99 -2.49 5.18
CA THR A 41 2.64 -3.06 6.36
C THR A 41 3.66 -2.06 6.91
N TRP A 42 3.53 -1.68 8.18
CA TRP A 42 4.53 -0.87 8.87
C TRP A 42 5.80 -1.68 9.17
N THR A 43 6.94 -1.01 9.08
CA THR A 43 8.26 -1.53 9.42
C THR A 43 9.04 -0.46 10.20
N PRO A 44 10.07 -0.86 10.98
CA PRO A 44 10.86 0.08 11.78
C PRO A 44 11.38 1.28 10.97
N GLY A 45 11.30 2.48 11.55
CA GLY A 45 11.68 3.73 10.89
C GLY A 45 10.52 4.43 10.17
N ASP A 46 9.27 4.14 10.54
CA ASP A 46 8.06 4.68 9.92
C ASP A 46 7.97 4.40 8.42
N ALA A 47 8.57 3.30 7.98
CA ALA A 47 8.51 2.84 6.61
C ALA A 47 7.33 1.88 6.44
N TRP A 48 6.51 2.16 5.44
CA TRP A 48 5.33 1.38 5.08
C TRP A 48 5.57 0.74 3.72
N ALA A 49 5.25 -0.55 3.59
CA ALA A 49 5.44 -1.31 2.35
C ALA A 49 4.17 -2.04 1.88
N SER A 50 3.99 -2.13 0.57
CA SER A 50 2.99 -3.00 -0.07
C SER A 50 3.51 -3.51 -1.40
N SER A 51 3.15 -4.74 -1.77
CA SER A 51 3.51 -5.33 -3.06
C SER A 51 2.26 -5.60 -3.88
N ALA A 52 2.32 -5.29 -5.17
CA ALA A 52 1.26 -5.51 -6.15
C ALA A 52 1.81 -6.22 -7.39
#